data_AF-A0A2E0GUY9-F1
#
_entry.id   AF-A0A2E0GUY9-F1
#
_cell.length_a   1.000
_cell.length_b   1.000
_cell.length_c   1.000
_cell.angle_alpha   90.00
_cell.angle_beta   90.00
_cell.angle_gamma   90.00
#
_symmetry.space_group_name_H-M   'P 1'
#
loop_
_entity.id
_entity.type
_entity.pdbx_description
1 polymer ?
#
loop_
_entity_poly.entity_id
_entity_poly.type
_entity_poly.pdbx_seq_one_letter_code
_entity_poly.pdbx_strand_id
1 'polypeptide(L)'
;MTDQNITDTFSFIESEHQVLAFWEEQQIFEQSLKQTQSGQPYVFYDGPPFATGLPHHGHLLASTIKDIIPRYFTMKGYHVPRRFGWDCHGLPIEHEIDKLHGKSTDEIVAEQGVSGYNQ
;
A
#
# COMPACT_ATOMS: atom_id res chain seq x y z
N MET A 1 -50.20 20.13 -5.08
CA MET A 1 -49.21 19.38 -4.29
C MET A 1 -48.49 18.47 -5.25
N THR A 2 -47.35 18.91 -5.79
CA THR A 2 -46.49 18.09 -6.63
C THR A 2 -45.56 17.31 -5.71
N ASP A 3 -45.70 16.00 -5.70
CA ASP A 3 -44.79 15.06 -5.06
C ASP A 3 -43.36 15.32 -5.55
N GLN A 4 -42.49 15.75 -4.64
CA GLN A 4 -41.05 15.75 -4.88
C GLN A 4 -40.57 14.31 -4.78
N ASN A 5 -40.37 13.68 -5.93
CA ASN A 5 -39.63 12.43 -6.09
C ASN A 5 -38.19 12.63 -5.59
N ILE A 6 -37.94 12.33 -4.32
CA ILE A 6 -36.58 12.18 -3.80
C ILE A 6 -36.16 10.73 -4.04
N THR A 7 -35.39 10.52 -5.10
CA THR A 7 -34.54 9.33 -5.25
C THR A 7 -33.09 9.78 -5.31
N ASP A 8 -32.63 10.48 -4.26
CA ASP A 8 -31.20 10.66 -4.03
C ASP A 8 -30.64 9.31 -3.59
N THR A 9 -30.05 8.61 -4.55
CA THR A 9 -29.34 7.35 -4.30
C THR A 9 -27.96 7.69 -3.76
N PHE A 10 -27.64 7.26 -2.54
CA PHE A 10 -26.34 7.50 -1.94
C PHE A 10 -25.22 6.80 -2.74
N SER A 11 -24.20 7.56 -3.16
CA SER A 11 -23.03 7.05 -3.86
C SER A 11 -21.89 6.75 -2.87
N PHE A 12 -21.55 5.48 -2.72
CA PHE A 12 -20.38 5.07 -1.92
C PHE A 12 -19.07 5.56 -2.54
N ILE A 13 -18.96 5.53 -3.87
CA ILE A 13 -17.75 5.94 -4.59
C ILE A 13 -17.45 7.42 -4.30
N GLU A 14 -18.45 8.29 -4.47
CA GLU A 14 -18.29 9.73 -4.21
C GLU A 14 -17.97 9.99 -2.74
N SER A 15 -18.64 9.27 -1.83
CA SER A 15 -18.44 9.42 -0.40
C SER A 15 -17.03 8.97 0.04
N GLU A 16 -16.51 7.89 -0.52
CA GLU A 16 -15.14 7.43 -0.28
C GLU A 16 -14.12 8.48 -0.73
N HIS A 17 -14.30 9.08 -1.91
CA HIS A 17 -13.45 10.16 -2.38
C HIS A 17 -13.52 11.41 -1.50
N GLN A 18 -14.71 11.78 -1.01
CA GLN A 18 -14.88 12.90 -0.08
C GLN A 18 -14.17 12.65 1.25
N VAL A 19 -14.31 11.44 1.82
CA VAL A 19 -13.63 11.06 3.06
C VAL A 19 -12.11 11.01 2.88
N LEU A 20 -11.63 10.50 1.74
CA LEU A 20 -10.20 10.47 1.43
C LEU A 20 -9.63 11.90 1.35
N ALA A 21 -10.31 12.80 0.63
CA ALA A 21 -9.90 14.21 0.53
C ALA A 21 -9.87 14.89 1.91
N PHE A 22 -10.88 14.64 2.75
CA PHE A 22 -10.90 15.13 4.13
C PHE A 22 -9.73 14.57 4.96
N TRP A 23 -9.41 13.28 4.82
CA TRP A 23 -8.29 12.66 5.54
C TRP A 23 -6.93 13.23 5.12
N GLU A 24 -6.74 13.51 3.83
CA GLU A 24 -5.55 14.13 3.29
C GLU A 24 -5.41 15.59 3.74
N GLU A 25 -6.44 16.42 3.57
CA GLU A 25 -6.42 17.83 3.96
C GLU A 25 -6.13 18.00 5.46
N GLN A 26 -6.76 17.17 6.29
CA GLN A 26 -6.60 17.23 7.74
C GLN A 26 -5.42 16.39 8.24
N GLN A 27 -4.68 15.66 7.40
CA GLN A 27 -3.55 14.83 7.83
C GLN A 27 -3.95 13.83 8.96
N ILE A 28 -5.09 13.16 8.77
CA ILE A 28 -5.75 12.36 9.83
C ILE A 28 -4.87 11.21 10.31
N PHE A 29 -4.08 10.61 9.41
CA PHE A 29 -3.14 9.55 9.77
C PHE A 29 -2.07 10.05 10.75
N GLU A 30 -1.43 11.17 10.44
CA GLU A 30 -0.42 11.83 11.27
C GLU A 30 -1.00 12.27 12.61
N GLN A 31 -2.22 12.82 12.60
CA GLN A 31 -2.93 13.16 13.83
C GLN A 31 -3.16 11.93 14.71
N SER A 32 -3.57 10.79 14.15
CA SER A 32 -3.78 9.55 14.91
C SER A 32 -2.50 9.05 15.60
N LEU A 33 -1.34 9.24 14.95
CA LEU A 33 -0.04 8.92 15.53
C LEU A 33 0.35 9.90 16.65
N LYS A 34 0.14 11.20 16.44
CA LYS A 34 0.40 12.24 17.46
C LYS A 34 -0.44 12.02 18.72
N GLN A 35 -1.73 11.71 18.55
CA GLN A 35 -2.64 11.46 19.68
C GLN A 35 -2.21 10.28 20.56
N THR A 36 -1.53 9.29 19.98
CA THR A 36 -1.09 8.09 20.68
C THR A 36 0.40 8.10 21.02
N GLN A 37 1.13 9.21 20.81
CA GLN A 37 2.60 9.25 20.93
C GLN A 37 3.14 8.85 22.31
N SER A 38 2.38 9.10 23.38
CA SER A 38 2.74 8.70 24.76
C SER A 38 2.20 7.32 25.16
N GLY A 39 1.45 6.66 24.27
CA GLY A 39 0.88 5.34 24.48
C GLY A 39 1.90 4.20 24.39
N GLN A 40 1.48 3.00 24.77
CA GLN A 40 2.32 1.81 24.64
C GLN A 40 2.58 1.49 23.16
N PRO A 41 3.82 1.17 22.75
CA PRO A 41 4.10 0.84 21.36
C PRO A 41 3.50 -0.52 20.99
N TYR A 42 2.90 -0.60 19.80
CA TYR A 42 2.59 -1.85 19.13
C TYR A 42 3.41 -1.91 17.85
N VAL A 43 4.35 -2.84 17.79
CA VAL A 43 5.27 -2.99 16.67
C VAL A 43 4.61 -3.82 15.57
N PHE A 44 4.34 -3.18 14.44
CA PHE A 44 3.76 -3.80 13.26
C PHE A 44 4.84 -3.95 12.18
N TYR A 45 5.05 -5.19 11.71
CA TYR A 45 5.91 -5.47 10.57
C TYR A 45 5.06 -5.65 9.32
N ASP A 46 5.29 -4.77 8.34
CA ASP A 46 4.66 -4.87 7.04
C ASP A 46 5.48 -5.82 6.15
N GLY A 47 4.91 -6.98 5.81
CA GLY A 47 5.51 -7.89 4.85
C GLY A 47 5.58 -7.21 3.48
N PRO A 48 6.79 -6.89 2.98
CA PRO A 48 6.94 -6.07 1.78
C PRO A 48 6.52 -6.87 0.54
N PRO A 49 5.67 -6.33 -0.34
CA PRO A 49 5.41 -6.96 -1.63
C PRO A 49 6.64 -6.83 -2.56
N PHE A 50 6.75 -7.77 -3.49
CA PHE A 50 7.70 -7.65 -4.60
C PHE A 50 7.28 -6.51 -5.53
N ALA A 51 8.26 -5.74 -6.01
CA ALA A 51 8.06 -4.67 -6.97
C ALA A 51 8.01 -5.17 -8.44
N THR A 52 7.30 -6.27 -8.70
CA THR A 52 7.33 -6.98 -9.99
C THR A 52 6.07 -6.82 -10.85
N GLY A 53 5.06 -6.08 -10.37
CA GLY A 53 3.82 -5.90 -11.14
C GLY A 53 2.70 -5.19 -10.38
N LEU A 54 1.51 -5.19 -10.98
CA LEU A 54 0.32 -4.58 -10.39
C LEU A 54 -0.28 -5.45 -9.28
N PRO A 55 -0.88 -4.83 -8.24
CA PRO A 55 -1.56 -5.56 -7.19
C PRO A 55 -2.78 -6.34 -7.73
N HIS A 56 -3.09 -7.44 -7.06
CA HIS A 56 -4.25 -8.31 -7.33
C HIS A 56 -5.00 -8.60 -6.02
N HIS A 57 -6.12 -9.32 -6.08
CA HIS A 57 -7.00 -9.55 -4.91
C HIS A 57 -6.29 -10.12 -3.67
N GLY A 58 -5.21 -10.88 -3.84
CA GLY A 58 -4.39 -11.37 -2.72
C GLY A 58 -3.68 -10.24 -1.97
N HIS A 59 -3.19 -9.24 -2.70
CA HIS A 59 -2.64 -8.01 -2.12
C HIS A 59 -3.70 -7.23 -1.37
N LEU A 60 -4.93 -7.13 -1.91
CA LEU A 60 -6.03 -6.45 -1.24
C LEU A 60 -6.39 -7.13 0.09
N LEU A 61 -6.54 -8.45 0.10
CA LEU A 61 -6.82 -9.21 1.33
C LEU A 61 -5.76 -8.96 2.41
N ALA A 62 -4.47 -9.07 2.04
CA ALA A 62 -3.37 -8.84 2.97
C ALA A 62 -3.37 -7.39 3.47
N SER A 63 -3.51 -6.40 2.58
CA SER A 63 -3.54 -4.98 2.95
C SER A 63 -4.73 -4.61 3.84
N THR A 64 -5.91 -5.18 3.59
CA THR A 64 -7.09 -4.96 4.43
C THR A 64 -6.86 -5.46 5.86
N ILE A 65 -6.32 -6.68 6.03
CA ILE A 65 -6.02 -7.22 7.37
C ILE A 65 -4.93 -6.37 8.05
N LYS A 66 -3.87 -6.03 7.30
CA LYS A 66 -2.75 -5.20 7.75
C LYS A 66 -3.15 -3.75 8.08
N ASP A 67 -4.29 -3.26 7.62
CA ASP A 67 -4.83 -1.94 7.97
C ASP A 67 -5.79 -2.02 9.18
N ILE A 68 -6.68 -3.02 9.22
CA ILE A 68 -7.65 -3.21 10.31
C ILE A 68 -6.96 -3.39 11.67
N ILE A 69 -5.93 -4.24 11.75
CA ILE A 69 -5.28 -4.56 13.03
C ILE A 69 -4.57 -3.35 13.65
N PRO A 70 -3.73 -2.59 12.94
CA PRO A 70 -3.17 -1.33 13.45
C PRO A 70 -4.24 -0.32 13.88
N ARG A 71 -5.32 -0.15 13.10
CA ARG A 71 -6.42 0.76 13.48
C ARG A 71 -7.05 0.35 14.81
N TYR A 72 -7.33 -0.94 14.98
CA TYR A 72 -7.85 -1.47 16.24
C TYR A 72 -6.93 -1.12 17.41
N PHE A 73 -5.62 -1.38 17.31
CA PHE A 73 -4.67 -1.08 18.39
C PHE A 73 -4.51 0.43 18.63
N THR A 74 -4.51 1.26 17.58
CA THR A 74 -4.54 2.73 17.73
C THR A 74 -5.77 3.18 18.52
N MET A 75 -6.96 2.65 18.21
CA MET A 75 -8.19 2.95 18.95
C MET A 75 -8.18 2.43 20.41
N LYS A 76 -7.35 1.42 20.71
CA LYS A 76 -7.10 0.93 22.07
C LYS A 76 -6.05 1.77 22.82
N GLY A 77 -5.52 2.83 22.22
CA GLY A 77 -4.54 3.74 22.84
C GLY A 77 -3.08 3.35 22.64
N TYR A 78 -2.79 2.38 21.77
CA TYR A 78 -1.41 2.02 21.44
C TYR A 78 -0.84 2.95 20.38
N HIS A 79 0.46 3.22 20.47
CA HIS A 79 1.20 3.90 19.42
C HIS A 79 1.63 2.89 18.35
N VAL A 80 1.05 3.00 17.15
CA VAL A 80 1.29 2.04 16.05
C VAL A 80 1.88 2.76 14.83
N PRO A 81 3.20 2.99 14.79
CA PRO A 81 3.85 3.51 13.59
C PRO A 81 3.77 2.47 12.47
N ARG A 82 3.39 2.91 11.27
CA ARG A 82 3.21 2.05 10.10
C ARG A 82 4.17 2.50 9.01
N ARG A 83 5.04 1.59 8.55
CA ARG A 83 6.03 1.86 7.49
C ARG A 83 5.89 0.80 6.41
N PHE A 84 5.64 1.26 5.19
CA PHE A 84 5.60 0.40 4.02
C PHE A 84 7.01 -0.01 3.61
N GLY A 85 7.18 -1.24 3.13
CA GLY A 85 8.44 -1.75 2.61
C GLY A 85 8.28 -2.31 1.20
N TRP A 86 9.38 -2.38 0.46
CA TRP A 86 9.45 -3.03 -0.84
C TRP A 86 10.49 -4.13 -0.83
N ASP A 87 10.19 -5.26 -1.47
CA ASP A 87 11.18 -6.28 -1.79
C ASP A 87 11.60 -6.10 -3.25
N CYS A 88 12.84 -5.62 -3.44
CA CYS A 88 13.35 -5.15 -4.73
C CYS A 88 14.49 -6.00 -5.29
N HIS A 89 14.83 -7.13 -4.67
CA HIS A 89 15.99 -7.93 -5.07
C HIS A 89 15.63 -9.38 -5.39
N GLY A 90 16.57 -10.04 -6.05
CA GLY A 90 16.56 -11.49 -6.28
C GLY A 90 15.75 -11.92 -7.51
N LEU A 91 15.60 -13.23 -7.61
CA LEU A 91 15.07 -13.89 -8.80
C LEU A 91 13.72 -13.36 -9.30
N PRO A 92 12.75 -12.93 -8.46
CA PRO A 92 11.49 -12.41 -8.96
C PRO A 92 11.64 -11.19 -9.87
N ILE A 93 12.51 -10.23 -9.52
CA ILE A 93 12.74 -9.04 -10.36
C ILE A 93 13.65 -9.36 -11.54
N GLU A 94 14.68 -10.17 -11.33
CA GLU A 94 15.60 -10.61 -12.39
C GLU A 94 14.84 -11.35 -13.51
N HIS A 95 13.87 -12.19 -13.14
CA HIS A 95 13.04 -12.92 -14.10
C HIS A 95 12.11 -12.01 -14.91
N GLU A 96 11.61 -10.91 -14.32
CA GLU A 96 10.83 -9.93 -15.08
C GLU A 96 11.69 -9.13 -16.05
N ILE A 97 12.95 -8.83 -15.70
CA ILE A 97 13.94 -8.23 -16.61
C ILE A 97 14.21 -9.18 -17.78
N ASP A 98 14.43 -10.46 -17.51
CA ASP A 98 14.67 -11.46 -18.56
C ASP A 98 13.50 -11.53 -19.56
N LYS A 99 12.26 -11.53 -19.06
CA LYS A 99 11.05 -11.47 -19.92
C LYS A 99 10.99 -10.19 -20.74
N LEU A 100 11.32 -9.05 -20.15
CA LEU A 100 11.28 -7.75 -20.82
C LEU A 100 12.27 -7.68 -21.99
N HIS A 101 13.47 -8.23 -21.80
CA HIS A 101 14.53 -8.25 -22.81
C HIS A 101 14.46 -9.46 -23.76
N GLY A 102 13.69 -10.48 -23.41
CA GLY A 102 13.63 -11.75 -24.16
C GLY A 102 14.96 -12.51 -24.16
N LYS A 103 15.81 -12.26 -23.16
CA LYS A 103 17.14 -12.84 -22.98
C LYS A 103 17.30 -13.25 -21.53
N SER A 104 18.14 -14.25 -21.27
CA SER A 104 18.52 -14.62 -19.92
C SER A 104 19.44 -13.57 -19.29
N THR A 105 19.43 -13.50 -17.96
CA THR A 105 20.32 -12.62 -17.19
C THR A 105 21.79 -12.81 -17.59
N ASP A 106 22.24 -14.05 -17.78
CA ASP A 106 23.63 -14.36 -18.17
C ASP A 106 24.00 -13.75 -19.53
N GLU A 107 23.08 -13.75 -20.50
CA GLU A 107 23.30 -13.15 -21.82
C GLU A 107 23.39 -11.63 -21.73
N ILE A 108 22.50 -11.00 -20.95
CA ILE A 108 22.49 -9.54 -20.77
C ILE A 108 23.76 -9.09 -20.03
N VAL A 109 24.15 -9.82 -18.99
CA VAL A 109 25.38 -9.56 -18.22
C VAL A 109 26.62 -9.77 -19.08
N ALA A 110 26.64 -10.75 -19.99
CA ALA A 110 27.75 -10.94 -20.91
C ALA A 110 27.89 -9.77 -21.91
N GLU A 111 26.77 -9.18 -22.36
CA GLU A 111 26.76 -8.07 -23.31
C GLU A 111 27.05 -6.70 -22.66
N GLN A 112 26.49 -6.45 -21.48
CA GLN A 112 26.44 -5.12 -20.86
C GLN A 112 27.20 -5.03 -19.52
N GLY A 113 27.65 -6.17 -18.99
CA GLY A 113 28.22 -6.27 -17.65
C GLY A 113 27.16 -6.13 -16.54
N VAL A 114 27.54 -6.47 -15.31
CA VAL A 114 26.66 -6.37 -14.13
C VAL A 114 26.14 -4.95 -13.90
N SER A 115 26.98 -3.94 -14.15
CA SER A 115 26.56 -2.55 -14.01
C SER A 115 25.54 -2.12 -15.05
N GLY A 116 25.57 -2.70 -16.26
CA GLY A 116 24.56 -2.42 -17.29
C GLY A 116 23.24 -3.15 -17.01
N TYR A 117 23.30 -4.37 -16.49
CA TYR A 117 22.11 -5.13 -16.08
C TYR A 117 21.36 -4.49 -14.90
N ASN A 118 22.08 -3.90 -13.94
CA ASN A 118 21.50 -3.27 -12.74
C ASN A 118 21.06 -1.81 -12.93
N GLN A 119 21.12 -1.26 -14.14
CA GLN A 119 20.82 0.14 -14.43
C GLN A 119 19.36 0.34 -14.82
#